data_AF-A0A2J5I9S8-F1
#
_entry.id   AF-A0A2J5I9S8-F1
#
_cell.length_a   1.000
_cell.length_b   1.000
_cell.length_c   1.000
_cell.angle_alpha   90.00
_cell.angle_beta   90.00
_cell.angle_gamma   90.00
#
_symmetry.space_group_name_H-M   'P 1'
#
loop_
_entity.id
_entity.type
_entity.pdbx_description
1 polymer ?
#
loop_
_entity_poly.entity_id
_entity_poly.type
_entity_poly.pdbx_seq_one_letter_code
_entity_poly.pdbx_strand_id
1 'polypeptide(L)'
;MGSIVGYDEAAKRAELNSSILSEIPLFNRPLTLTNHGSSAWAHSYRIDLESEDRTESYFMKVSVGDHGREALKGEFESTCAMHEVVGDFTTKPVGWGSFKSLPGAHYYFCQFHDLIEEVPEPGEFCKGVAALHANSRSPNGKFGFHIVTYNGDLPQNNTYADTWEEFFIRGFEHMIQLNIDRGGPWKELEGLDTAMITKVIPRLLRPMETNGRSIKPSLVHGDLWCGNAAVDSATDQPLIYDPASFYAHNEYELGNWRPERNKFSKSYFNTYHSHIPKTYPEQDYDDRNALYSMRFNMQAAALFPHVASLRESVIDEMKRLVERYPGGADNNQVKETVLKALKCGYRHIDTATAYGNEKEVGEAIKESGVPREELFVTTKLAQTWHEPADVERALDKSLELLQLDYVPHAYRAGPNNSTIRHPDGKPVIDYALSRDYCSTWTAMEALVDKGKARLIGVSNFSIIKLRKLLSQARIPPAVNQVEVHPYLPQMALLNFCTDHDIHITAHQPLGGKPVAAVNPNAHREGPLHDPDITAVATKQIISPAQVLLSWLLQRGISVIPKTVHESRLVENMAVRRLDDENMQAITGLAERKGEVRYLDPRGHVGFDIFDEKVDEPVEGEDRR
;
A
#
# COMPACT_ATOMS: atom_id res chain seq x y z
N MET A 1 -17.92 -4.01 24.05
CA MET A 1 -18.44 -4.73 25.25
C MET A 1 -17.59 -4.30 26.44
N GLY A 2 -18.24 -3.95 27.56
CA GLY A 2 -17.62 -3.82 28.90
C GLY A 2 -16.86 -2.51 29.19
N SER A 3 -17.51 -1.55 29.84
CA SER A 3 -16.86 -0.39 30.45
C SER A 3 -15.89 -0.81 31.56
N ILE A 4 -14.71 -0.19 31.59
CA ILE A 4 -13.65 -0.34 32.60
C ILE A 4 -14.11 0.29 33.93
N VAL A 5 -15.09 -0.35 34.59
CA VAL A 5 -15.51 0.02 35.95
C VAL A 5 -15.65 -1.27 36.75
N GLY A 6 -14.58 -1.60 37.48
CA GLY A 6 -14.47 -2.79 38.31
C GLY A 6 -13.02 -3.05 38.73
N TYR A 7 -12.27 -1.99 39.03
CA TYR A 7 -10.89 -2.07 39.50
C TYR A 7 -10.94 -2.39 41.00
N ASP A 8 -10.82 -3.66 41.37
CA ASP A 8 -10.85 -4.08 42.77
C ASP A 8 -9.56 -3.65 43.49
N GLU A 9 -9.63 -2.51 44.19
CA GLU A 9 -8.57 -1.98 45.05
C GLU A 9 -8.17 -2.96 46.17
N ALA A 10 -8.98 -4.00 46.47
CA ALA A 10 -8.65 -4.97 47.50
C ALA A 10 -7.45 -5.86 47.14
N ALA A 11 -7.21 -6.14 45.85
CA ALA A 11 -6.09 -6.96 45.40
C ALA A 11 -4.75 -6.18 45.37
N LYS A 12 -4.79 -4.84 45.36
CA LYS A 12 -3.61 -3.96 45.40
C LYS A 12 -2.85 -3.98 46.73
N ARG A 13 -3.35 -4.66 47.77
CA ARG A 13 -2.82 -4.56 49.15
C ARG A 13 -2.38 -5.86 49.82
N ALA A 14 -2.43 -7.01 49.14
CA ALA A 14 -1.83 -8.22 49.71
C ALA A 14 -0.31 -8.18 49.46
N GLU A 15 0.47 -7.79 50.48
CA GLU A 15 1.92 -7.90 50.44
C GLU A 15 2.31 -9.37 50.28
N LEU A 16 2.85 -9.69 49.10
CA LEU A 16 3.46 -10.99 48.82
C LEU A 16 4.49 -11.28 49.92
N ASN A 17 4.45 -12.49 50.48
CA ASN A 17 5.37 -12.92 51.53
C ASN A 17 5.81 -14.37 51.30
N SER A 18 6.82 -14.81 52.06
CA SER A 18 7.40 -16.15 51.94
C SER A 18 6.39 -17.28 52.14
N SER A 19 5.37 -17.09 53.01
CA SER A 19 4.33 -18.10 53.22
C SER A 19 3.48 -18.30 51.97
N ILE A 20 3.16 -17.24 51.23
CA ILE A 20 2.40 -17.30 49.98
C ILE A 20 3.24 -17.99 48.90
N LEU A 21 4.53 -17.63 48.78
CA LEU A 21 5.42 -18.22 47.78
C LEU A 21 5.63 -19.72 47.97
N SER A 22 5.54 -20.24 49.20
CA SER A 22 5.74 -21.66 49.50
C SER A 22 4.76 -22.61 48.77
N GLU A 23 3.64 -22.09 48.23
CA GLU A 23 2.72 -22.89 47.42
C GLU A 23 3.28 -23.24 46.02
N ILE A 24 4.31 -22.53 45.57
CA ILE A 24 5.10 -22.85 44.38
C ILE A 24 6.21 -23.81 44.84
N PRO A 25 6.25 -25.07 44.35
CA PRO A 25 7.16 -26.08 44.89
C PRO A 25 8.64 -25.68 44.96
N LEU A 26 9.10 -24.85 44.01
CA LEU A 26 10.47 -24.34 43.97
C LEU A 26 10.83 -23.44 45.17
N PHE A 27 9.84 -22.71 45.71
CA PHE A 27 10.00 -21.73 46.79
C PHE A 27 9.58 -22.28 48.16
N ASN A 28 9.33 -23.59 48.27
CA ASN A 28 9.11 -24.26 49.56
C ASN A 28 10.43 -24.55 50.30
N ARG A 29 11.26 -23.52 50.44
CA ARG A 29 12.57 -23.53 51.12
C ARG A 29 12.89 -22.13 51.66
N PRO A 30 13.85 -21.97 52.60
CA PRO A 30 14.25 -20.66 53.09
C PRO A 30 14.58 -19.70 51.94
N LEU A 31 13.98 -18.52 52.00
CA LEU A 31 14.11 -17.51 50.96
C LEU A 31 14.08 -16.11 51.54
N THR A 32 14.71 -15.19 50.82
CA THR A 32 14.55 -13.74 51.01
C THR A 32 13.74 -13.18 49.84
N LEU A 33 12.73 -12.37 50.17
CA LEU A 33 11.88 -11.69 49.20
C LEU A 33 12.15 -10.18 49.27
N THR A 34 12.55 -9.59 48.15
CA THR A 34 12.83 -8.15 48.04
C THR A 34 11.91 -7.52 46.99
N ASN A 35 11.24 -6.43 47.35
CA ASN A 35 10.50 -5.63 46.36
C ASN A 35 11.48 -5.00 45.37
N HIS A 36 11.25 -5.22 44.08
CA HIS A 36 12.14 -4.82 43.00
C HIS A 36 11.49 -3.83 42.03
N GLY A 37 10.41 -3.16 42.46
CA GLY A 37 9.72 -2.10 41.71
C GLY A 37 8.31 -2.46 41.26
N SER A 38 7.72 -1.57 40.45
CA SER A 38 6.37 -1.73 39.91
C SER A 38 6.24 -1.01 38.56
N SER A 39 5.48 -1.61 37.65
CA SER A 39 5.03 -0.99 36.40
C SER A 39 3.56 -0.58 36.49
N ALA A 40 2.98 -0.07 35.40
CA ALA A 40 1.57 0.29 35.34
C ALA A 40 0.61 -0.90 35.56
N TRP A 41 1.08 -2.13 35.37
CA TRP A 41 0.23 -3.33 35.37
C TRP A 41 0.79 -4.53 36.17
N ALA A 42 2.02 -4.45 36.70
CA ALA A 42 2.62 -5.53 37.49
C ALA A 42 3.55 -5.02 38.60
N HIS A 43 3.71 -5.82 39.66
CA HIS A 43 4.72 -5.65 40.71
C HIS A 43 5.87 -6.63 40.49
N SER A 44 7.10 -6.18 40.72
CA SER A 44 8.31 -6.97 40.50
C SER A 44 8.99 -7.29 41.82
N TYR A 45 9.51 -8.51 41.93
CA TYR A 45 10.17 -9.03 43.12
C TYR A 45 11.45 -9.78 42.75
N ARG A 46 12.45 -9.68 43.62
CA ARG A 46 13.62 -10.55 43.64
C ARG A 46 13.41 -11.60 44.74
N ILE A 47 13.62 -12.86 44.38
CA ILE A 47 13.53 -14.01 45.30
C ILE A 47 14.90 -14.67 45.35
N ASP A 48 15.56 -14.63 46.51
CA ASP A 48 16.83 -15.29 46.75
C ASP A 48 16.60 -16.55 47.56
N LEU A 49 16.91 -17.72 46.99
CA LEU A 49 16.82 -19.01 47.67
C LEU A 49 18.18 -19.35 48.28
N GLU A 50 18.20 -19.55 49.58
CA GLU A 50 19.40 -19.91 50.32
C GLU A 50 19.68 -21.41 50.19
N SER A 51 20.91 -21.77 49.82
CA SER A 51 21.45 -23.13 49.86
C SER A 51 22.81 -23.12 50.56
N GLU A 52 23.25 -24.27 51.10
CA GLU A 52 24.47 -24.39 51.91
C GLU A 52 25.73 -23.86 51.19
N ASP A 53 25.78 -23.91 49.85
CA ASP A 53 26.96 -23.56 49.05
C ASP A 53 26.74 -22.45 47.98
N ARG A 54 25.51 -21.98 47.75
CA ARG A 54 25.19 -20.98 46.70
C ARG A 54 23.83 -20.31 46.91
N THR A 55 23.67 -19.07 46.46
CA THR A 55 22.36 -18.40 46.34
C THR A 55 21.81 -18.54 44.93
N GLU A 56 20.55 -18.97 44.78
CA GLU A 56 19.82 -18.97 43.51
C GLU A 56 18.80 -17.82 43.51
N SER A 57 18.90 -16.91 42.54
CA SER A 57 18.07 -15.70 42.49
C SER A 57 17.07 -15.76 41.33
N TYR A 58 15.84 -15.32 41.58
CA TYR A 58 14.75 -15.30 40.60
C TYR A 58 14.09 -13.92 40.55
N PHE A 59 13.73 -13.49 39.34
CA PHE A 59 12.90 -12.31 39.11
C PHE A 59 11.45 -12.78 38.95
N MET A 60 10.52 -12.18 39.69
CA MET A 60 9.09 -12.49 39.61
C MET A 60 8.27 -11.24 39.33
N LYS A 61 7.36 -11.34 38.36
CA LYS A 61 6.27 -10.40 38.13
C LYS A 61 4.97 -10.95 38.68
N VAL A 62 4.20 -10.09 39.34
CA VAL A 62 2.85 -10.39 39.84
C VAL A 62 1.87 -9.38 39.26
N SER A 63 0.77 -9.88 38.70
CA SER A 63 -0.33 -9.08 38.17
C SER A 63 -1.68 -9.68 38.55
N VAL A 64 -2.76 -8.90 38.43
CA VAL A 64 -4.09 -9.27 38.92
C VAL A 64 -5.15 -9.25 37.80
N GLY A 65 -6.17 -10.09 37.97
CA GLY A 65 -7.29 -10.19 37.04
C GLY A 65 -6.95 -10.93 35.74
N ASP A 66 -7.96 -11.12 34.89
CA ASP A 66 -7.82 -11.90 33.65
C ASP A 66 -6.77 -11.30 32.70
N HIS A 67 -6.72 -9.97 32.58
CA HIS A 67 -5.74 -9.27 31.75
C HIS A 67 -4.31 -9.51 32.24
N GLY A 68 -4.09 -9.41 33.55
CA GLY A 68 -2.79 -9.70 34.17
C GLY A 68 -2.38 -11.16 33.98
N ARG A 69 -3.32 -12.10 34.07
CA ARG A 69 -3.08 -13.53 33.80
C ARG A 69 -2.61 -13.75 32.37
N GLU A 70 -3.29 -13.17 31.39
CA GLU A 70 -2.95 -13.32 29.97
C GLU A 70 -1.62 -12.67 29.63
N ALA A 71 -1.33 -11.50 30.19
CA ALA A 71 -0.06 -10.80 30.00
C ALA A 71 1.14 -11.62 30.52
N LEU A 72 1.07 -12.10 31.77
CA LEU A 72 2.13 -12.93 32.36
C LEU A 72 2.31 -14.26 31.61
N LYS A 73 1.21 -14.87 31.15
CA LYS A 73 1.28 -16.08 30.31
C LYS A 73 1.96 -15.79 28.96
N GLY A 74 1.60 -14.69 28.32
CA GLY A 74 2.20 -14.26 27.05
C GLY A 74 3.71 -13.99 27.18
N GLU A 75 4.14 -13.35 28.27
CA GLU A 75 5.55 -13.10 28.57
C GLU A 75 6.33 -14.41 28.83
N PHE A 76 5.75 -15.35 29.59
CA PHE A 76 6.35 -16.67 29.80
C PHE A 76 6.54 -17.44 28.49
N GLU A 77 5.51 -17.53 27.66
CA GLU A 77 5.55 -18.24 26.38
C GLU A 77 6.54 -17.58 25.40
N SER A 78 6.60 -16.24 25.40
CA SER A 78 7.57 -15.48 24.60
C SER A 78 9.02 -15.76 25.05
N THR A 79 9.27 -15.74 26.36
CA THR A 79 10.59 -16.00 26.93
C THR A 79 11.03 -17.44 26.67
N CYS A 80 10.12 -18.42 26.80
CA CYS A 80 10.38 -19.82 26.44
C CYS A 80 10.78 -19.97 24.97
N ALA A 81 10.00 -19.39 24.06
CA ALA A 81 10.27 -19.48 22.63
C ALA A 81 11.62 -18.84 22.25
N MET A 82 11.98 -17.71 22.89
CA MET A 82 13.27 -17.06 22.68
C MET A 82 14.43 -17.88 23.27
N HIS A 83 14.33 -18.30 24.52
CA HIS A 83 15.38 -19.04 25.22
C HIS A 83 15.69 -20.38 24.53
N GLU A 84 14.69 -21.03 23.93
CA GLU A 84 14.91 -22.23 23.09
C GLU A 84 15.81 -21.95 21.87
N VAL A 85 15.77 -20.74 21.31
CA VAL A 85 16.52 -20.38 20.10
C VAL A 85 17.91 -19.80 20.42
N VAL A 86 18.00 -18.94 21.44
CA VAL A 86 19.22 -18.15 21.72
C VAL A 86 19.83 -18.39 23.11
N GLY A 87 19.26 -19.29 23.92
CA GLY A 87 19.77 -19.63 25.24
C GLY A 87 19.97 -18.41 26.12
N ASP A 88 21.17 -18.27 26.67
CA ASP A 88 21.53 -17.26 27.67
C ASP A 88 21.60 -15.81 27.12
N PHE A 89 21.34 -15.59 25.83
CA PHE A 89 21.10 -14.22 25.30
C PHE A 89 19.76 -13.63 25.81
N THR A 90 18.88 -14.46 26.37
CA THR A 90 17.67 -14.03 27.09
C THR A 90 17.54 -14.75 28.43
N THR A 91 16.70 -14.22 29.32
CA THR A 91 16.49 -14.80 30.65
C THR A 91 15.95 -16.22 30.55
N LYS A 92 16.38 -17.11 31.45
CA LYS A 92 15.83 -18.47 31.54
C LYS A 92 14.45 -18.45 32.20
N PRO A 93 13.36 -18.79 31.49
CA PRO A 93 12.03 -18.84 32.08
C PRO A 93 11.91 -20.06 33.00
N VAL A 94 11.21 -19.91 34.13
CA VAL A 94 11.12 -20.97 35.14
C VAL A 94 9.67 -21.38 35.39
N GLY A 95 8.75 -20.44 35.51
CA GLY A 95 7.34 -20.78 35.67
C GLY A 95 6.39 -19.60 35.62
N TRP A 96 5.11 -19.90 35.46
CA TRP A 96 4.01 -18.95 35.59
C TRP A 96 2.79 -19.67 36.18
N GLY A 97 1.84 -18.92 36.71
CA GLY A 97 0.65 -19.51 37.32
C GLY A 97 -0.26 -18.52 38.02
N SER A 98 -1.16 -19.05 38.84
CA SER A 98 -2.08 -18.27 39.67
C SER A 98 -1.92 -18.68 41.11
N PHE A 99 -1.97 -17.70 42.02
CA PHE A 99 -1.86 -18.02 43.43
C PHE A 99 -3.14 -18.69 43.94
N LYS A 100 -3.02 -19.72 44.76
CA LYS A 100 -4.15 -20.37 45.45
C LYS A 100 -4.61 -19.54 46.64
N SER A 101 -3.65 -18.98 47.36
CA SER A 101 -3.87 -18.18 48.57
C SER A 101 -4.24 -16.72 48.30
N LEU A 102 -3.98 -16.22 47.08
CA LEU A 102 -4.38 -14.89 46.61
C LEU A 102 -5.27 -15.00 45.36
N PRO A 103 -6.60 -15.17 45.52
CA PRO A 103 -7.52 -15.29 44.40
C PRO A 103 -7.42 -14.09 43.44
N GLY A 104 -7.28 -14.38 42.15
CA GLY A 104 -7.16 -13.36 41.10
C GLY A 104 -5.77 -12.75 40.95
N ALA A 105 -4.77 -13.18 41.73
CA ALA A 105 -3.38 -12.82 41.52
C ALA A 105 -2.63 -13.92 40.75
N HIS A 106 -1.77 -13.50 39.83
CA HIS A 106 -1.05 -14.33 38.88
C HIS A 106 0.44 -13.99 38.92
N TYR A 107 1.29 -14.95 38.59
CA TYR A 107 2.73 -14.77 38.59
C TYR A 107 3.39 -15.30 37.33
N TYR A 108 4.51 -14.70 36.97
CA TYR A 108 5.55 -15.23 36.07
C TYR A 108 6.89 -15.01 36.74
N PHE A 109 7.83 -15.96 36.61
CA PHE A 109 9.18 -15.78 37.09
C PHE A 109 10.22 -16.50 36.23
N CYS A 110 11.40 -15.88 36.19
CA CYS A 110 12.59 -16.32 35.46
C CYS A 110 13.84 -16.21 36.34
N GLN A 111 14.96 -16.68 35.83
CA GLN A 111 16.26 -16.45 36.46
C GLN A 111 16.54 -14.95 36.61
N PHE A 112 17.04 -14.55 37.78
CA PHE A 112 17.44 -13.16 38.03
C PHE A 112 18.82 -12.89 37.44
N HIS A 113 19.00 -11.69 36.88
CA HIS A 113 20.26 -11.18 36.35
C HIS A 113 20.52 -9.80 36.95
N ASP A 114 21.74 -9.55 37.40
CA ASP A 114 22.17 -8.22 37.84
C ASP A 114 22.58 -7.41 36.60
N LEU A 115 21.79 -6.40 36.23
CA LEU A 115 21.92 -5.68 34.97
C LEU A 115 22.64 -4.33 35.13
N ILE A 116 23.52 -4.02 34.19
CA ILE A 116 24.06 -2.68 33.99
C ILE A 116 23.08 -1.92 33.08
N GLU A 117 22.51 -0.81 33.56
CA GLU A 117 21.50 0.00 32.84
C GLU A 117 22.11 0.83 31.69
N GLU A 118 22.79 0.15 30.76
CA GLU A 118 23.37 0.72 29.55
C GLU A 118 22.95 -0.10 28.33
N VAL A 119 22.78 0.56 27.18
CA VAL A 119 22.45 -0.13 25.92
C VAL A 119 23.68 -0.92 25.49
N PRO A 120 23.57 -2.25 25.25
CA PRO A 120 24.73 -3.07 24.92
C PRO A 120 25.39 -2.65 23.62
N GLU A 121 26.72 -2.68 23.56
CA GLU A 121 27.47 -2.36 22.34
C GLU A 121 27.01 -3.21 21.14
N PRO A 122 26.96 -2.65 19.90
CA PRO A 122 26.31 -3.29 18.76
C PRO A 122 26.81 -4.70 18.39
N GLY A 123 28.07 -5.04 18.68
CA GLY A 123 28.73 -6.25 18.18
C GLY A 123 28.00 -7.55 18.54
N GLU A 124 28.20 -8.06 19.76
CA GLU A 124 27.57 -9.32 20.19
C GLU A 124 26.05 -9.18 20.34
N PHE A 125 25.54 -7.97 20.61
CA PHE A 125 24.10 -7.71 20.70
C PHE A 125 23.39 -7.96 19.36
N CYS A 126 23.82 -7.31 18.27
CA CYS A 126 23.19 -7.50 16.96
C CYS A 126 23.39 -8.92 16.44
N LYS A 127 24.49 -9.58 16.79
CA LYS A 127 24.73 -11.00 16.48
C LYS A 127 23.72 -11.90 17.19
N GLY A 128 23.42 -11.65 18.47
CA GLY A 128 22.38 -12.38 19.21
C GLY A 128 20.98 -12.18 18.63
N VAL A 129 20.61 -10.94 18.29
CA VAL A 129 19.33 -10.63 17.63
C VAL A 129 19.25 -11.30 16.25
N ALA A 130 20.32 -11.24 15.47
CA ALA A 130 20.38 -11.93 14.18
C ALA A 130 20.28 -13.45 14.33
N ALA A 131 20.90 -14.03 15.37
CA ALA A 131 20.78 -15.46 15.66
C ALA A 131 19.33 -15.86 16.01
N LEU A 132 18.63 -15.05 16.81
CA LEU A 132 17.21 -15.25 17.11
C LEU A 132 16.38 -15.31 15.81
N HIS A 133 16.58 -14.32 14.94
CA HIS A 133 15.84 -14.22 13.69
C HIS A 133 16.21 -15.35 12.71
N ALA A 134 17.49 -15.67 12.56
CA ALA A 134 18.00 -16.65 11.61
C ALA A 134 17.69 -18.09 12.01
N ASN A 135 17.73 -18.42 13.31
CA ASN A 135 17.64 -19.81 13.79
C ASN A 135 16.21 -20.23 14.21
N SER A 136 15.35 -19.27 14.53
CA SER A 136 13.95 -19.56 14.88
C SER A 136 13.16 -20.19 13.73
N ARG A 137 12.11 -20.95 14.06
CA ARG A 137 11.19 -21.53 13.07
C ARG A 137 9.76 -21.39 13.55
N SER A 138 8.90 -20.82 12.71
CA SER A 138 7.45 -20.79 12.99
C SER A 138 6.90 -22.22 13.01
N PRO A 139 6.17 -22.66 14.06
CA PRO A 139 5.69 -24.03 14.20
C PRO A 139 4.77 -24.50 13.06
N ASN A 140 4.09 -23.56 12.41
CA ASN A 140 3.15 -23.80 11.32
C ASN A 140 3.55 -23.10 10.00
N GLY A 141 4.75 -22.50 9.96
CA GLY A 141 5.23 -21.75 8.79
C GLY A 141 4.50 -20.42 8.52
N LYS A 142 3.66 -19.95 9.45
CA LYS A 142 2.88 -18.70 9.31
C LYS A 142 3.45 -17.56 10.18
N PHE A 143 3.04 -16.33 9.89
CA PHE A 143 3.30 -15.16 10.74
C PHE A 143 2.26 -15.10 11.86
N GLY A 144 2.66 -14.73 13.07
CA GLY A 144 1.80 -14.67 14.26
C GLY A 144 2.33 -15.49 15.44
N PHE A 145 1.48 -15.75 16.43
CA PHE A 145 1.85 -16.47 17.65
C PHE A 145 0.64 -17.24 18.20
N HIS A 146 0.87 -18.32 18.95
CA HIS A 146 -0.20 -19.17 19.48
C HIS A 146 -0.98 -18.52 20.62
N ILE A 147 -0.47 -17.42 21.18
CA ILE A 147 -1.09 -16.66 22.26
C ILE A 147 -0.97 -15.15 22.03
N VAL A 148 -1.89 -14.39 22.63
CA VAL A 148 -1.79 -12.94 22.74
C VAL A 148 -0.58 -12.58 23.61
N THR A 149 0.26 -11.68 23.12
CA THR A 149 1.36 -11.07 23.87
C THR A 149 1.05 -9.60 24.12
N TYR A 150 1.78 -8.98 25.04
CA TYR A 150 1.44 -7.66 25.55
C TYR A 150 2.65 -6.74 25.54
N ASN A 151 2.47 -5.53 25.01
CA ASN A 151 3.47 -4.47 25.08
C ASN A 151 3.01 -3.44 26.10
N GLY A 152 3.65 -3.43 27.28
CA GLY A 152 3.06 -2.80 28.45
C GLY A 152 1.73 -3.49 28.80
N ASP A 153 0.65 -2.73 28.91
CA ASP A 153 -0.69 -3.27 29.16
C ASP A 153 -1.56 -3.40 27.89
N LEU A 154 -0.97 -3.23 26.71
CA LEU A 154 -1.67 -3.31 25.42
C LEU A 154 -1.57 -4.70 24.80
N PRO A 155 -2.69 -5.38 24.49
CA PRO A 155 -2.67 -6.67 23.80
C PRO A 155 -2.23 -6.50 22.35
N GLN A 156 -1.45 -7.44 21.82
CA GLN A 156 -1.11 -7.55 20.40
C GLN A 156 -2.07 -8.49 19.66
N ASN A 157 -2.41 -8.17 18.41
CA ASN A 157 -3.14 -9.10 17.54
C ASN A 157 -2.15 -10.07 16.88
N ASN A 158 -1.97 -11.24 17.49
CA ASN A 158 -1.04 -12.27 17.05
C ASN A 158 -1.68 -13.37 16.18
N THR A 159 -2.91 -13.16 15.72
CA THR A 159 -3.65 -14.14 14.91
C THR A 159 -2.83 -14.54 13.68
N TYR A 160 -2.66 -15.85 13.47
CA TYR A 160 -1.83 -16.34 12.37
C TYR A 160 -2.32 -15.87 10.99
N ALA A 161 -1.37 -15.54 10.11
CA ALA A 161 -1.61 -15.15 8.73
C ALA A 161 -0.59 -15.80 7.78
N ASP A 162 -1.01 -16.05 6.54
CA ASP A 162 -0.17 -16.72 5.53
C ASP A 162 0.86 -15.79 4.89
N THR A 163 0.60 -14.47 4.90
CA THR A 163 1.52 -13.45 4.37
C THR A 163 1.85 -12.42 5.44
N TRP A 164 3.03 -11.80 5.32
CA TRP A 164 3.42 -10.74 6.24
C TRP A 164 2.59 -9.48 6.03
N GLU A 165 2.19 -9.17 4.79
CA GLU A 165 1.29 -8.06 4.48
C GLU A 165 -0.03 -8.17 5.26
N GLU A 166 -0.68 -9.33 5.21
CA GLU A 166 -1.95 -9.58 5.90
C GLU A 166 -1.79 -9.45 7.43
N PHE A 167 -0.74 -10.06 7.99
CA PHE A 167 -0.45 -9.95 9.42
C PHE A 167 -0.25 -8.49 9.84
N PHE A 168 0.56 -7.76 9.06
CA PHE A 168 0.91 -6.38 9.38
C PHE A 168 -0.29 -5.45 9.28
N ILE A 169 -1.14 -5.57 8.25
CA ILE A 169 -2.36 -4.76 8.10
C ILE A 169 -3.27 -4.94 9.33
N ARG A 170 -3.54 -6.18 9.75
CA ARG A 170 -4.35 -6.46 10.95
C ARG A 170 -3.75 -5.84 12.20
N GLY A 171 -2.43 -5.95 12.37
CA GLY A 171 -1.71 -5.32 13.48
C GLY A 171 -1.77 -3.79 13.45
N PHE A 172 -1.74 -3.20 12.25
CA PHE A 172 -1.81 -1.75 12.05
C PHE A 172 -3.20 -1.20 12.38
N GLU A 173 -4.27 -1.83 11.87
CA GLU A 173 -5.66 -1.51 12.19
C GLU A 173 -5.93 -1.64 13.70
N HIS A 174 -5.43 -2.71 14.31
CA HIS A 174 -5.55 -2.94 15.75
C HIS A 174 -4.89 -1.82 16.58
N MET A 175 -3.70 -1.35 16.18
CA MET A 175 -3.03 -0.23 16.86
C MET A 175 -3.75 1.11 16.69
N ILE A 176 -4.38 1.34 15.53
CA ILE A 176 -5.25 2.51 15.32
C ILE A 176 -6.43 2.45 16.28
N GLN A 177 -7.09 1.30 16.38
CA GLN A 177 -8.25 1.13 17.26
C GLN A 177 -7.87 1.34 18.74
N LEU A 178 -6.76 0.76 19.21
CA LEU A 178 -6.28 0.97 20.58
C LEU A 178 -5.97 2.44 20.88
N ASN A 179 -5.44 3.17 19.88
CA ASN A 179 -5.27 4.61 20.01
C ASN A 179 -6.64 5.28 20.21
N ILE A 180 -7.61 5.02 19.34
CA ILE A 180 -8.95 5.62 19.44
C ILE A 180 -9.61 5.30 20.78
N ASP A 181 -9.49 4.06 21.25
CA ASP A 181 -10.09 3.62 22.51
C ASP A 181 -9.48 4.34 23.73
N ARG A 182 -8.17 4.61 23.72
CA ARG A 182 -7.46 5.23 24.86
C ARG A 182 -7.39 6.75 24.81
N GLY A 183 -7.13 7.31 23.64
CA GLY A 183 -6.92 8.75 23.44
C GLY A 183 -8.10 9.46 22.78
N GLY A 184 -9.21 8.77 22.55
CA GLY A 184 -10.37 9.31 21.85
C GLY A 184 -10.17 9.46 20.33
N PRO A 185 -11.18 10.03 19.64
CA PRO A 185 -11.20 10.16 18.18
C PRO A 185 -9.94 10.79 17.61
N TRP A 186 -9.48 10.29 16.46
CA TRP A 186 -8.25 10.73 15.80
C TRP A 186 -8.56 11.30 14.42
N LYS A 187 -8.92 12.60 14.37
CA LYS A 187 -9.47 13.23 13.16
C LYS A 187 -8.44 13.35 12.04
N GLU A 188 -7.18 13.57 12.39
CA GLU A 188 -6.06 13.74 11.46
C GLU A 188 -5.78 12.48 10.65
N LEU A 189 -6.29 11.32 11.10
CA LEU A 189 -6.15 10.04 10.42
C LEU A 189 -7.12 9.86 9.25
N GLU A 190 -8.21 10.65 9.18
CA GLU A 190 -9.30 10.47 8.22
C GLU A 190 -8.80 10.42 6.77
N GLY A 191 -8.91 9.26 6.13
CA GLY A 191 -8.47 9.00 4.76
C GLY A 191 -6.99 8.62 4.63
N LEU A 192 -6.14 8.98 5.60
CA LEU A 192 -4.74 8.53 5.65
C LEU A 192 -4.64 7.05 6.00
N ASP A 193 -5.44 6.57 6.96
CA ASP A 193 -5.58 5.15 7.28
C ASP A 193 -5.87 4.29 6.05
N THR A 194 -6.87 4.71 5.28
CA THR A 194 -7.30 4.03 4.05
C THR A 194 -6.16 4.04 3.04
N ALA A 195 -5.52 5.19 2.80
CA ALA A 195 -4.39 5.29 1.89
C ALA A 195 -3.21 4.41 2.33
N MET A 196 -2.91 4.35 3.63
CA MET A 196 -1.87 3.50 4.19
C MET A 196 -2.18 2.02 3.94
N ILE A 197 -3.38 1.57 4.31
CA ILE A 197 -3.81 0.17 4.21
C ILE A 197 -3.94 -0.29 2.75
N THR A 198 -4.54 0.52 1.88
CA THR A 198 -4.84 0.08 0.51
C THR A 198 -3.70 0.35 -0.48
N LYS A 199 -2.78 1.28 -0.18
CA LYS A 199 -1.72 1.70 -1.12
C LYS A 199 -0.32 1.47 -0.56
N VAL A 200 0.02 2.11 0.56
CA VAL A 200 1.40 2.20 1.05
C VAL A 200 1.89 0.86 1.58
N ILE A 201 1.12 0.22 2.47
CA ILE A 201 1.49 -1.07 3.06
C ILE A 201 1.67 -2.14 1.97
N PRO A 202 0.70 -2.35 1.05
CA PRO A 202 0.89 -3.24 -0.09
C PRO A 202 2.11 -2.88 -0.95
N ARG A 203 2.37 -1.60 -1.21
CA ARG A 203 3.52 -1.17 -2.02
C ARG A 203 4.86 -1.55 -1.37
N LEU A 204 4.96 -1.45 -0.05
CA LEU A 204 6.21 -1.71 0.67
C LEU A 204 6.41 -3.18 1.05
N LEU A 205 5.34 -3.92 1.32
CA LEU A 205 5.43 -5.28 1.86
C LEU A 205 5.26 -6.37 0.78
N ARG A 206 4.25 -6.24 -0.10
CA ARG A 206 3.95 -7.23 -1.14
C ARG A 206 5.11 -7.62 -2.05
N PRO A 207 6.00 -6.69 -2.46
CA PRO A 207 7.12 -7.04 -3.33
C PRO A 207 8.05 -8.12 -2.75
N MET A 208 8.14 -8.22 -1.41
CA MET A 208 8.99 -9.21 -0.73
C MET A 208 8.49 -10.66 -0.88
N GLU A 209 7.19 -10.83 -1.14
CA GLU A 209 6.51 -12.14 -1.18
C GLU A 209 5.87 -12.45 -2.56
N THR A 210 6.22 -11.68 -3.60
CA THR A 210 5.72 -11.85 -4.97
C THR A 210 6.85 -12.13 -5.97
N ASN A 211 6.50 -12.53 -7.19
CA ASN A 211 7.45 -12.90 -8.25
C ASN A 211 8.40 -14.04 -7.84
N GLY A 212 7.86 -15.06 -7.16
CA GLY A 212 8.62 -16.23 -6.69
C GLY A 212 9.46 -15.99 -5.43
N ARG A 213 9.40 -14.78 -4.85
CA ARG A 213 10.05 -14.44 -3.59
C ARG A 213 9.16 -14.86 -2.42
N SER A 214 9.81 -15.13 -1.28
CA SER A 214 9.16 -15.38 0.00
C SER A 214 10.07 -14.85 1.11
N ILE A 215 9.48 -14.47 2.23
CA ILE A 215 10.21 -14.10 3.44
C ILE A 215 9.94 -15.13 4.53
N LYS A 216 10.92 -15.32 5.41
CA LYS A 216 10.82 -16.26 6.52
C LYS A 216 10.05 -15.63 7.68
N PRO A 217 9.03 -16.30 8.26
CA PRO A 217 8.51 -15.95 9.58
C PRO A 217 9.56 -16.24 10.65
N SER A 218 10.18 -15.19 11.16
CA SER A 218 11.25 -15.21 12.16
C SER A 218 10.69 -14.77 13.50
N LEU A 219 11.05 -15.49 14.58
CA LEU A 219 10.69 -15.07 15.93
C LEU A 219 11.36 -13.74 16.23
N VAL A 220 10.57 -12.76 16.67
CA VAL A 220 11.03 -11.44 17.12
C VAL A 220 10.79 -11.29 18.63
N HIS A 221 11.53 -10.41 19.29
CA HIS A 221 11.25 -10.00 20.67
C HIS A 221 9.90 -9.28 20.76
N GLY A 222 9.57 -8.48 19.73
CA GLY A 222 8.27 -7.82 19.59
C GLY A 222 8.10 -6.52 20.39
N ASP A 223 9.10 -6.17 21.22
CA ASP A 223 9.18 -4.93 22.00
C ASP A 223 10.64 -4.60 22.35
N LEU A 224 11.58 -4.74 21.40
CA LEU A 224 13.00 -4.51 21.68
C LEU A 224 13.37 -3.03 21.58
N TRP A 225 13.23 -2.31 22.68
CA TRP A 225 13.73 -0.93 22.85
C TRP A 225 14.85 -0.91 23.90
N CYS A 226 15.50 0.25 24.11
CA CYS A 226 16.65 0.34 25.03
C CYS A 226 16.34 -0.05 26.49
N GLY A 227 15.07 -0.07 26.92
CA GLY A 227 14.68 -0.53 28.25
C GLY A 227 14.54 -2.04 28.41
N ASN A 228 14.60 -2.81 27.30
CA ASN A 228 14.48 -4.27 27.27
C ASN A 228 15.79 -4.94 26.80
N ALA A 229 16.90 -4.20 26.85
CA ALA A 229 18.24 -4.66 26.51
C ALA A 229 19.23 -4.10 27.53
N ALA A 230 20.10 -4.95 28.06
CA ALA A 230 21.12 -4.56 29.05
C ALA A 230 22.35 -5.46 28.96
N VAL A 231 23.40 -5.11 29.70
CA VAL A 231 24.57 -5.98 29.90
C VAL A 231 24.44 -6.69 31.24
N ASP A 232 24.57 -8.01 31.23
CA ASP A 232 24.63 -8.79 32.45
C ASP A 232 25.98 -8.57 33.16
N SER A 233 25.94 -8.06 34.39
CA SER A 233 27.14 -7.67 35.14
C SER A 233 28.04 -8.84 35.55
N ALA A 234 27.51 -10.07 35.61
CA ALA A 234 28.27 -11.26 35.99
C ALA A 234 29.04 -11.85 34.80
N THR A 235 28.50 -11.70 33.58
CA THR A 235 29.04 -12.31 32.36
C THR A 235 29.63 -11.31 31.37
N ASP A 236 29.35 -10.02 31.54
CA ASP A 236 29.70 -8.95 30.59
C ASP A 236 29.15 -9.21 29.17
N GLN A 237 28.02 -9.93 29.09
CA GLN A 237 27.35 -10.29 27.84
C GLN A 237 26.03 -9.51 27.68
N PRO A 238 25.62 -9.20 26.44
CA PRO A 238 24.32 -8.59 26.18
C PRO A 238 23.18 -9.56 26.52
N LEU A 239 22.10 -9.02 27.09
CA LEU A 239 20.90 -9.74 27.48
C LEU A 239 19.66 -8.98 27.01
N ILE A 240 18.67 -9.70 26.47
CA ILE A 240 17.34 -9.17 26.16
C ILE A 240 16.26 -9.83 27.03
N TYR A 241 15.29 -9.05 27.47
CA TYR A 241 14.29 -9.46 28.46
C TYR A 241 12.98 -8.69 28.30
N ASP A 242 11.93 -9.16 28.97
CA ASP A 242 10.55 -8.64 28.86
C ASP A 242 9.97 -8.71 27.42
N PRO A 243 9.94 -9.90 26.79
CA PRO A 243 9.50 -10.04 25.42
C PRO A 243 7.99 -10.14 25.26
N ALA A 244 7.55 -9.74 24.07
CA ALA A 244 6.19 -9.86 23.59
C ALA A 244 6.18 -10.46 22.19
N SER A 245 6.70 -11.68 22.10
CA SER A 245 7.14 -12.30 20.86
C SER A 245 6.01 -12.70 19.93
N PHE A 246 6.35 -12.74 18.64
CA PHE A 246 5.57 -13.38 17.59
C PHE A 246 6.48 -13.68 16.39
N TYR A 247 6.02 -14.47 15.43
CA TYR A 247 6.75 -14.71 14.18
C TYR A 247 6.43 -13.61 13.16
N ALA A 248 7.45 -12.89 12.73
CA ALA A 248 7.37 -11.69 11.89
C ALA A 248 8.38 -11.71 10.74
N HIS A 249 8.30 -10.72 9.85
CA HIS A 249 9.47 -10.36 9.04
C HIS A 249 10.60 -9.86 9.96
N ASN A 250 11.83 -10.34 9.79
CA ASN A 250 12.93 -10.01 10.71
C ASN A 250 13.26 -8.51 10.83
N GLU A 251 13.09 -7.72 9.77
CA GLU A 251 13.36 -6.27 9.83
C GLU A 251 12.30 -5.49 10.64
N TYR A 252 11.19 -6.14 11.01
CA TYR A 252 10.15 -5.55 11.86
C TYR A 252 10.71 -5.06 13.20
N GLU A 253 11.55 -5.87 13.86
CA GLU A 253 12.14 -5.52 15.16
C GLU A 253 12.95 -4.22 15.10
N LEU A 254 13.66 -4.01 13.98
CA LEU A 254 14.48 -2.81 13.76
C LEU A 254 13.62 -1.53 13.66
N GLY A 255 12.31 -1.66 13.44
CA GLY A 255 11.38 -0.53 13.48
C GLY A 255 11.35 0.15 14.85
N ASN A 256 11.48 -0.63 15.93
CA ASN A 256 11.54 -0.09 17.29
C ASN A 256 12.91 0.57 17.58
N TRP A 257 13.93 0.32 16.78
CA TRP A 257 15.24 0.97 16.94
C TRP A 257 15.30 2.36 16.31
N ARG A 258 14.43 2.62 15.31
CA ARG A 258 14.43 3.85 14.52
C ARG A 258 14.20 5.13 15.34
N PRO A 259 13.29 5.17 16.34
CA PRO A 259 13.07 6.38 17.12
C PRO A 259 14.28 6.72 17.99
N GLU A 260 14.73 7.98 17.96
CA GLU A 260 15.90 8.45 18.71
C GLU A 260 15.79 8.17 20.22
N ARG A 261 14.56 8.22 20.78
CA ARG A 261 14.27 7.88 22.17
C ARG A 261 14.72 6.47 22.59
N ASN A 262 14.87 5.55 21.63
CA ASN A 262 15.26 4.17 21.87
C ASN A 262 16.78 3.94 21.73
N LYS A 263 17.59 5.00 21.54
CA LYS A 263 19.07 5.02 21.66
C LYS A 263 19.88 4.09 20.74
N PHE A 264 19.24 3.37 19.83
CA PHE A 264 19.94 2.53 18.84
C PHE A 264 20.41 3.36 17.65
N SER A 265 21.70 3.68 17.61
CA SER A 265 22.32 4.44 16.51
C SER A 265 22.40 3.65 15.20
N LYS A 266 22.74 4.35 14.11
CA LYS A 266 22.97 3.75 12.77
C LYS A 266 23.96 2.58 12.76
N SER A 267 24.91 2.56 13.70
CA SER A 267 25.84 1.43 13.89
C SER A 267 25.10 0.12 14.13
N TYR A 268 24.04 0.08 14.95
CA TYR A 268 23.26 -1.13 15.23
C TYR A 268 22.62 -1.70 13.97
N PHE A 269 22.01 -0.85 13.15
CA PHE A 269 21.43 -1.25 11.87
C PHE A 269 22.48 -1.82 10.92
N ASN A 270 23.64 -1.16 10.80
CA ASN A 270 24.74 -1.63 9.96
C ASN A 270 25.30 -2.98 10.46
N THR A 271 25.50 -3.12 11.78
CA THR A 271 25.99 -4.35 12.38
C THR A 271 24.99 -5.50 12.21
N TYR A 272 23.70 -5.27 12.46
CA TYR A 272 22.66 -6.27 12.19
C TYR A 272 22.67 -6.71 10.72
N HIS A 273 22.74 -5.77 9.79
CA HIS A 273 22.77 -6.09 8.36
C HIS A 273 24.07 -6.72 7.86
N SER A 274 25.14 -6.69 8.66
CA SER A 274 26.33 -7.50 8.40
C SER A 274 26.10 -8.99 8.65
N HIS A 275 25.08 -9.34 9.44
CA HIS A 275 24.65 -10.72 9.72
C HIS A 275 23.47 -11.17 8.86
N ILE A 276 22.47 -10.31 8.67
CA ILE A 276 21.28 -10.60 7.85
C ILE A 276 21.13 -9.51 6.77
N PRO A 277 21.36 -9.84 5.48
CA PRO A 277 21.19 -8.88 4.38
C PRO A 277 19.80 -8.25 4.37
N LYS A 278 19.70 -7.03 3.85
CA LYS A 278 18.42 -6.33 3.68
C LYS A 278 17.50 -7.13 2.76
N THR A 279 16.22 -7.14 3.10
CA THR A 279 15.22 -7.81 2.28
C THR A 279 14.98 -7.02 0.99
N TYR A 280 15.01 -7.72 -0.14
CA TYR A 280 14.69 -7.15 -1.44
C TYR A 280 13.20 -6.73 -1.53
N PRO A 281 12.85 -5.57 -2.13
CA PRO A 281 13.73 -4.59 -2.74
C PRO A 281 14.45 -3.72 -1.69
N GLU A 282 15.78 -3.61 -1.81
CA GLU A 282 16.60 -2.89 -0.84
C GLU A 282 16.38 -1.38 -0.88
N GLN A 283 16.01 -0.83 -2.03
CA GLN A 283 15.69 0.60 -2.16
C GLN A 283 14.46 1.01 -1.33
N ASP A 284 13.60 0.06 -0.99
CA ASP A 284 12.41 0.29 -0.16
C ASP A 284 12.70 0.08 1.34
N TYR A 285 13.93 -0.33 1.70
CA TYR A 285 14.30 -0.66 3.08
C TYR A 285 13.99 0.46 4.08
N ASP A 286 14.39 1.69 3.77
CA ASP A 286 14.22 2.79 4.72
C ASP A 286 12.74 3.12 4.96
N ASP A 287 11.93 3.16 3.90
CA ASP A 287 10.49 3.42 4.02
C ASP A 287 9.75 2.24 4.68
N ARG A 288 10.20 1.00 4.46
CA ARG A 288 9.68 -0.18 5.13
C ARG A 288 10.02 -0.20 6.62
N ASN A 289 11.24 0.20 7.00
CA ASN A 289 11.61 0.34 8.40
C ASN A 289 10.83 1.50 9.08
N ALA A 290 10.59 2.60 8.37
CA ALA A 290 9.71 3.67 8.84
C ALA A 290 8.28 3.17 9.07
N LEU A 291 7.76 2.35 8.15
CA LEU A 291 6.46 1.69 8.29
C LEU A 291 6.38 0.83 9.57
N TYR A 292 7.41 0.02 9.84
CA TYR A 292 7.47 -0.76 11.08
C TYR A 292 7.57 0.13 12.32
N SER A 293 8.38 1.19 12.26
CA SER A 293 8.51 2.17 13.35
C SER A 293 7.20 2.85 13.70
N MET A 294 6.36 3.17 12.71
CA MET A 294 5.04 3.75 12.97
C MET A 294 4.17 2.87 13.87
N ARG A 295 4.25 1.54 13.76
CA ARG A 295 3.49 0.64 14.65
C ARG A 295 3.92 0.81 16.12
N PHE A 296 5.22 0.88 16.37
CA PHE A 296 5.75 1.11 17.73
C PHE A 296 5.48 2.54 18.24
N ASN A 297 5.47 3.54 17.35
CA ASN A 297 5.07 4.90 17.70
C ASN A 297 3.57 4.98 18.04
N MET A 298 2.70 4.25 17.33
CA MET A 298 1.28 4.13 17.67
C MET A 298 1.10 3.41 19.02
N GLN A 299 1.86 2.36 19.30
CA GLN A 299 1.86 1.71 20.62
C GLN A 299 2.23 2.70 21.73
N ALA A 300 3.32 3.46 21.56
CA ALA A 300 3.71 4.49 22.52
C ALA A 300 2.60 5.56 22.69
N ALA A 301 1.97 6.00 21.59
CA ALA A 301 0.86 6.95 21.63
C ALA A 301 -0.37 6.39 22.39
N ALA A 302 -0.66 5.09 22.27
CA ALA A 302 -1.74 4.45 23.01
C ALA A 302 -1.41 4.27 24.50
N LEU A 303 -0.15 4.00 24.86
CA LEU A 303 0.29 3.94 26.26
C LEU A 303 0.27 5.33 26.93
N PHE A 304 0.63 6.38 26.18
CA PHE A 304 0.74 7.75 26.67
C PHE A 304 -0.17 8.70 25.88
N PRO A 305 -1.50 8.56 25.96
CA PRO A 305 -2.45 9.30 25.12
C PRO A 305 -2.45 10.82 25.37
N HIS A 306 -1.86 11.27 26.48
CA HIS A 306 -1.69 12.68 26.82
C HIS A 306 -0.48 13.34 26.12
N VAL A 307 0.40 12.56 25.49
CA VAL A 307 1.58 13.05 24.77
C VAL A 307 1.25 13.19 23.29
N ALA A 308 0.65 14.34 22.93
CA ALA A 308 0.14 14.60 21.57
C ALA A 308 1.20 14.38 20.47
N SER A 309 2.46 14.72 20.74
CA SER A 309 3.57 14.60 19.79
C SER A 309 3.78 13.19 19.26
N LEU A 310 3.35 12.15 19.99
CA LEU A 310 3.45 10.77 19.52
C LEU A 310 2.49 10.50 18.36
N ARG A 311 1.22 10.94 18.46
CA ARG A 311 0.26 10.85 17.35
C ARG A 311 0.65 11.76 16.19
N GLU A 312 1.12 12.98 16.46
CA GLU A 312 1.59 13.92 15.44
C GLU A 312 2.71 13.30 14.60
N SER A 313 3.72 12.69 15.24
CA SER A 313 4.82 12.04 14.52
C SER A 313 4.37 10.88 13.62
N VAL A 314 3.35 10.11 14.03
CA VAL A 314 2.77 9.05 13.20
C VAL A 314 2.07 9.65 11.98
N ILE A 315 1.27 10.71 12.17
CA ILE A 315 0.55 11.37 11.08
C ILE A 315 1.52 11.97 10.06
N ASP A 316 2.59 12.62 10.50
CA ASP A 316 3.59 13.20 9.60
C ASP A 316 4.27 12.12 8.76
N GLU A 317 4.61 10.98 9.36
CA GLU A 317 5.21 9.87 8.65
C GLU A 317 4.22 9.19 7.67
N MET A 318 2.95 9.06 8.04
CA MET A 318 1.90 8.59 7.13
C MET A 318 1.75 9.52 5.92
N LYS A 319 1.67 10.85 6.13
CA LYS A 319 1.58 11.83 5.04
C LYS A 319 2.76 11.72 4.09
N ARG A 320 3.99 11.64 4.63
CA ARG A 320 5.22 11.48 3.85
C ARG A 320 5.15 10.24 2.95
N LEU A 321 4.73 9.10 3.49
CA LEU A 321 4.67 7.85 2.73
C LEU A 321 3.51 7.83 1.73
N VAL A 322 2.34 8.38 2.06
CA VAL A 322 1.21 8.50 1.15
C VAL A 322 1.56 9.42 -0.04
N GLU A 323 2.23 10.54 0.22
CA GLU A 323 2.72 11.44 -0.82
C GLU A 323 3.79 10.79 -1.71
N ARG A 324 4.68 9.98 -1.10
CA ARG A 324 5.73 9.26 -1.84
C ARG A 324 5.18 8.13 -2.71
N TYR A 325 4.06 7.51 -2.33
CA TYR A 325 3.47 6.35 -3.02
C TYR A 325 2.00 6.60 -3.43
N PRO A 326 1.70 7.62 -4.25
CA PRO A 326 0.33 8.03 -4.54
C PRO A 326 -0.47 6.97 -5.32
N GLY A 327 0.21 6.14 -6.12
CA GLY A 327 -0.38 5.05 -6.92
C GLY A 327 -0.27 3.64 -6.30
N GLY A 328 0.28 3.50 -5.09
CA GLY A 328 0.32 2.22 -4.37
C GLY A 328 1.09 1.09 -5.07
N ALA A 329 0.70 -0.17 -4.80
CA ALA A 329 1.38 -1.36 -5.32
C ALA A 329 1.26 -1.55 -6.84
N ASP A 330 0.19 -1.02 -7.45
CA ASP A 330 -0.11 -1.18 -8.87
C ASP A 330 0.92 -0.44 -9.77
N ASN A 331 1.54 0.62 -9.27
CA ASN A 331 2.53 1.40 -10.01
C ASN A 331 3.83 0.64 -10.30
N ASN A 332 4.32 -0.21 -9.39
CA ASN A 332 5.49 -1.05 -9.68
C ASN A 332 5.22 -2.02 -10.84
N GLN A 333 3.97 -2.50 -10.95
CA GLN A 333 3.56 -3.34 -12.07
C GLN A 333 3.56 -2.57 -13.39
N VAL A 334 3.29 -1.26 -13.38
CA VAL A 334 3.32 -0.41 -14.59
C VAL A 334 4.73 -0.35 -15.17
N LYS A 335 5.76 -0.02 -14.37
CA LYS A 335 7.15 0.04 -14.84
C LYS A 335 7.58 -1.27 -15.50
N GLU A 336 7.40 -2.39 -14.80
CA GLU A 336 7.74 -3.72 -15.32
C GLU A 336 6.97 -4.06 -16.59
N THR A 337 5.69 -3.70 -16.64
CA THR A 337 4.84 -3.93 -17.83
C THR A 337 5.33 -3.13 -19.03
N VAL A 338 5.71 -1.86 -18.85
CA VAL A 338 6.24 -1.03 -19.93
C VAL A 338 7.57 -1.56 -20.44
N LEU A 339 8.48 -1.96 -19.54
CA LEU A 339 9.74 -2.62 -19.93
C LEU A 339 9.49 -3.88 -20.77
N LYS A 340 8.56 -4.73 -20.34
CA LYS A 340 8.15 -5.92 -21.09
C LYS A 340 7.53 -5.56 -22.44
N ALA A 341 6.68 -4.54 -22.50
CA ALA A 341 6.09 -4.08 -23.76
C ALA A 341 7.17 -3.59 -24.74
N LEU A 342 8.10 -2.75 -24.28
CA LEU A 342 9.22 -2.28 -25.10
C LEU A 342 10.10 -3.44 -25.62
N LYS A 343 10.35 -4.44 -24.76
CA LYS A 343 11.05 -5.67 -25.12
C LYS A 343 10.28 -6.52 -26.14
N CYS A 344 8.95 -6.56 -26.06
CA CYS A 344 8.08 -7.23 -27.03
C CYS A 344 7.98 -6.49 -28.38
N GLY A 345 8.58 -5.29 -28.50
CA GLY A 345 8.58 -4.51 -29.75
C GLY A 345 7.56 -3.38 -29.79
N TYR A 346 6.84 -3.10 -28.70
CA TYR A 346 5.98 -1.91 -28.65
C TYR A 346 6.84 -0.65 -28.76
N ARG A 347 6.32 0.34 -29.50
CA ARG A 347 6.94 1.65 -29.68
C ARG A 347 5.98 2.81 -29.43
N HIS A 348 4.69 2.53 -29.25
CA HIS A 348 3.69 3.50 -28.81
C HIS A 348 3.28 3.20 -27.36
N ILE A 349 3.48 4.16 -26.46
CA ILE A 349 3.03 4.09 -25.07
C ILE A 349 1.99 5.18 -24.83
N ASP A 350 0.82 4.78 -24.34
CA ASP A 350 -0.24 5.68 -23.89
C ASP A 350 -0.28 5.73 -22.36
N THR A 351 -0.24 6.94 -21.80
CA THR A 351 -0.41 7.21 -20.37
C THR A 351 -1.22 8.51 -20.15
N ALA A 352 -1.32 9.00 -18.91
CA ALA A 352 -1.98 10.24 -18.54
C ALA A 352 -1.51 10.69 -17.15
N THR A 353 -1.45 12.00 -16.88
CA THR A 353 -1.21 12.51 -15.52
C THR A 353 -2.22 11.96 -14.51
N ALA A 354 -3.48 11.85 -14.95
CA ALA A 354 -4.58 11.32 -14.14
C ALA A 354 -4.39 9.84 -13.74
N TYR A 355 -3.51 9.08 -14.40
CA TYR A 355 -3.23 7.69 -14.04
C TYR A 355 -2.28 7.57 -12.84
N GLY A 356 -1.57 8.66 -12.50
CA GLY A 356 -0.67 8.68 -11.34
C GLY A 356 0.54 7.75 -11.47
N ASN A 357 0.90 7.35 -12.70
CA ASN A 357 1.95 6.37 -12.98
C ASN A 357 2.95 6.84 -14.06
N GLU A 358 2.97 8.14 -14.37
CA GLU A 358 3.85 8.68 -15.40
C GLU A 358 5.32 8.51 -15.02
N LYS A 359 5.67 8.67 -13.75
CA LYS A 359 7.04 8.47 -13.27
C LYS A 359 7.55 7.07 -13.64
N GLU A 360 6.76 6.04 -13.38
CA GLU A 360 7.11 4.64 -13.59
C GLU A 360 7.27 4.31 -15.07
N VAL A 361 6.41 4.86 -15.92
CA VAL A 361 6.54 4.71 -17.38
C VAL A 361 7.82 5.45 -17.88
N GLY A 362 8.20 6.59 -17.29
CA GLY A 362 9.43 7.33 -17.64
C GLY A 362 10.70 6.62 -17.23
N GLU A 363 10.70 6.05 -16.02
CA GLU A 363 11.76 5.16 -15.56
C GLU A 363 11.92 3.94 -16.47
N ALA A 364 10.80 3.30 -16.88
CA ALA A 364 10.82 2.16 -17.79
C ALA A 364 11.42 2.51 -19.16
N ILE A 365 11.02 3.64 -19.75
CA ILE A 365 11.57 4.11 -21.03
C ILE A 365 13.08 4.31 -20.91
N LYS A 366 13.54 5.01 -19.87
CA LYS A 366 14.97 5.26 -19.64
C LYS A 366 15.75 3.97 -19.45
N GLU A 367 15.22 3.04 -18.65
CA GLU A 367 15.85 1.76 -18.34
C GLU A 367 15.85 0.80 -19.54
N SER A 368 14.86 0.90 -20.43
CA SER A 368 14.75 0.02 -21.60
C SER A 368 15.92 0.11 -22.58
N GLY A 369 16.61 1.27 -22.61
CA GLY A 369 17.66 1.57 -23.58
C GLY A 369 17.17 1.75 -25.03
N VAL A 370 15.85 1.77 -25.28
CA VAL A 370 15.30 2.03 -26.62
C VAL A 370 15.54 3.50 -26.98
N PRO A 371 16.09 3.81 -28.19
CA PRO A 371 16.30 5.19 -28.62
C PRO A 371 15.02 6.03 -28.57
N ARG A 372 15.11 7.28 -28.07
CA ARG A 372 13.93 8.14 -27.85
C ARG A 372 13.17 8.40 -29.15
N GLU A 373 13.87 8.51 -30.27
CA GLU A 373 13.35 8.73 -31.61
C GLU A 373 12.53 7.56 -32.16
N GLU A 374 12.72 6.35 -31.62
CA GLU A 374 11.87 5.19 -31.95
C GLU A 374 10.56 5.17 -31.16
N LEU A 375 10.45 5.99 -30.10
CA LEU A 375 9.32 5.97 -29.19
C LEU A 375 8.29 7.05 -29.52
N PHE A 376 7.05 6.63 -29.64
CA PHE A 376 5.88 7.49 -29.61
C PHE A 376 5.27 7.42 -28.22
N VAL A 377 5.31 8.53 -27.46
CA VAL A 377 4.75 8.59 -26.11
C VAL A 377 3.63 9.60 -26.12
N THR A 378 2.46 9.17 -25.67
CA THR A 378 1.25 9.97 -25.48
C THR A 378 0.98 10.04 -23.98
N THR A 379 0.89 11.23 -23.39
CA THR A 379 0.18 11.43 -22.12
C THR A 379 -1.05 12.34 -22.27
N LYS A 380 -1.77 12.75 -21.23
CA LYS A 380 -3.00 13.56 -21.34
C LYS A 380 -3.11 14.64 -20.26
N LEU A 381 -3.46 15.86 -20.66
CA LEU A 381 -3.83 16.99 -19.81
C LEU A 381 -5.03 16.59 -18.95
N ALA A 382 -4.87 16.67 -17.63
CA ALA A 382 -5.94 16.36 -16.70
C ALA A 382 -6.99 17.47 -16.65
N GLN A 383 -8.23 17.11 -16.29
CA GLN A 383 -9.41 17.99 -16.35
C GLN A 383 -9.29 19.29 -15.52
N THR A 384 -8.42 19.33 -14.52
CA THR A 384 -8.20 20.53 -13.68
C THR A 384 -7.14 21.49 -14.22
N TRP A 385 -6.60 21.25 -15.43
CA TRP A 385 -5.49 22.01 -16.01
C TRP A 385 -5.86 22.71 -17.32
N HIS A 386 -7.15 22.98 -17.55
CA HIS A 386 -7.64 23.52 -18.81
C HIS A 386 -7.51 25.04 -18.93
N GLU A 387 -7.21 25.74 -17.83
CA GLU A 387 -6.92 27.17 -17.88
C GLU A 387 -5.71 27.40 -18.79
N PRO A 388 -5.76 28.31 -19.78
CA PRO A 388 -4.68 28.50 -20.75
C PRO A 388 -3.31 28.74 -20.10
N ALA A 389 -3.28 29.43 -18.95
CA ALA A 389 -2.06 29.69 -18.18
C ALA A 389 -1.46 28.44 -17.50
N ASP A 390 -2.26 27.40 -17.29
CA ASP A 390 -1.87 26.15 -16.63
C ASP A 390 -1.34 25.10 -17.59
N VAL A 391 -1.70 25.16 -18.88
CA VAL A 391 -1.37 24.15 -19.89
C VAL A 391 0.13 23.88 -19.99
N GLU A 392 0.94 24.93 -20.05
CA GLU A 392 2.40 24.76 -20.13
C GLU A 392 2.99 24.18 -18.84
N ARG A 393 2.48 24.60 -17.68
CA ARG A 393 2.93 24.08 -16.37
C ARG A 393 2.53 22.62 -16.18
N ALA A 394 1.35 22.23 -16.67
CA ALA A 394 0.90 20.84 -16.69
C ALA A 394 1.84 19.99 -17.55
N LEU A 395 2.15 20.47 -18.75
CA LEU A 395 3.09 19.79 -19.63
C LEU A 395 4.47 19.74 -19.00
N ASP A 396 5.00 20.80 -18.41
CA ASP A 396 6.33 20.78 -17.79
C ASP A 396 6.42 19.75 -16.66
N LYS A 397 5.39 19.67 -15.80
CA LYS A 397 5.29 18.63 -14.76
C LYS A 397 5.22 17.24 -15.39
N SER A 398 4.43 17.08 -16.43
CA SER A 398 4.43 15.85 -17.20
C SER A 398 5.58 15.74 -18.18
N LEU A 399 6.56 16.65 -18.33
CA LEU A 399 7.76 16.47 -19.16
C LEU A 399 8.91 16.03 -18.28
N GLU A 400 8.94 16.56 -17.05
CA GLU A 400 9.67 15.96 -15.94
C GLU A 400 9.27 14.50 -15.77
N LEU A 401 8.00 14.18 -16.04
CA LEU A 401 7.47 12.82 -15.99
C LEU A 401 7.45 12.13 -17.39
N LEU A 402 6.59 12.47 -18.37
CA LEU A 402 6.34 11.77 -19.67
C LEU A 402 5.68 12.36 -21.01
N GLN A 403 5.30 13.63 -21.23
CA GLN A 403 4.84 14.34 -22.49
C GLN A 403 3.37 14.17 -23.07
N LEU A 404 2.50 15.20 -23.01
CA LEU A 404 0.98 15.14 -23.05
C LEU A 404 0.23 15.40 -24.40
N ASP A 405 -1.05 14.98 -24.44
CA ASP A 405 -2.22 15.26 -25.34
C ASP A 405 -3.43 15.86 -24.53
N TYR A 406 -4.61 16.17 -25.11
CA TYR A 406 -5.74 16.92 -24.47
C TYR A 406 -7.05 16.10 -24.18
N VAL A 407 -7.89 16.53 -23.22
CA VAL A 407 -9.20 15.94 -22.80
C VAL A 407 -10.32 17.02 -22.86
N PRO A 408 -11.62 16.76 -23.17
CA PRO A 408 -12.58 17.80 -23.60
C PRO A 408 -13.28 18.65 -22.54
N HIS A 409 -13.22 18.30 -21.25
CA HIS A 409 -14.04 18.95 -20.22
C HIS A 409 -13.25 19.28 -18.97
N ALA A 410 -13.52 20.44 -18.38
CA ALA A 410 -12.77 21.00 -17.27
C ALA A 410 -13.47 20.80 -15.92
N TYR A 411 -12.71 20.41 -14.91
CA TYR A 411 -13.16 20.43 -13.51
C TYR A 411 -12.67 21.69 -12.83
N ARG A 412 -13.45 22.16 -11.84
CA ARG A 412 -13.05 23.31 -11.03
C ARG A 412 -11.81 22.94 -10.21
N ALA A 413 -10.72 23.68 -10.44
CA ALA A 413 -9.45 23.49 -9.77
C ALA A 413 -9.50 24.07 -8.35
N GLY A 414 -9.05 23.29 -7.37
CA GLY A 414 -8.75 23.68 -6.00
C GLY A 414 -7.25 23.90 -5.78
N PRO A 415 -6.80 24.02 -4.52
CA PRO A 415 -5.38 24.12 -4.21
C PRO A 415 -4.56 23.01 -4.87
N ASN A 416 -3.40 23.37 -5.43
CA ASN A 416 -2.50 22.47 -6.18
C ASN A 416 -3.16 21.76 -7.39
N ASN A 417 -4.13 22.41 -8.04
CA ASN A 417 -4.93 21.87 -9.15
C ASN A 417 -5.66 20.55 -8.80
N SER A 418 -6.01 20.37 -7.51
CA SER A 418 -6.89 19.30 -7.07
C SER A 418 -8.31 19.50 -7.61
N THR A 419 -9.10 18.44 -7.72
CA THR A 419 -10.51 18.54 -8.14
C THR A 419 -11.37 18.97 -6.96
N ILE A 420 -12.07 20.11 -7.09
CA ILE A 420 -13.15 20.47 -6.16
C ILE A 420 -14.32 19.51 -6.41
N ARG A 421 -14.90 18.99 -5.32
CA ARG A 421 -16.00 18.01 -5.36
C ARG A 421 -17.23 18.51 -4.60
N HIS A 422 -18.40 18.07 -5.03
CA HIS A 422 -19.64 18.16 -4.27
C HIS A 422 -19.60 17.24 -3.04
N PRO A 423 -20.49 17.43 -2.04
CA PRO A 423 -20.57 16.56 -0.85
C PRO A 423 -20.80 15.06 -1.15
N ASP A 424 -21.41 14.76 -2.31
CA ASP A 424 -21.63 13.38 -2.80
C ASP A 424 -20.38 12.77 -3.48
N GLY A 425 -19.26 13.48 -3.48
CA GLY A 425 -17.99 13.06 -4.08
C GLY A 425 -17.86 13.29 -5.59
N LYS A 426 -18.90 13.79 -6.28
CA LYS A 426 -18.83 14.10 -7.72
C LYS A 426 -18.02 15.36 -7.99
N PRO A 427 -17.30 15.46 -9.13
CA PRO A 427 -16.52 16.65 -9.47
C PRO A 427 -17.44 17.85 -9.71
N VAL A 428 -16.98 19.05 -9.34
CA VAL A 428 -17.61 20.30 -9.75
C VAL A 428 -17.10 20.67 -11.14
N ILE A 429 -18.01 20.82 -12.10
CA ILE A 429 -17.67 21.18 -13.48
C ILE A 429 -17.43 22.69 -13.58
N ASP A 430 -16.37 23.07 -14.30
CA ASP A 430 -16.22 24.45 -14.75
C ASP A 430 -16.90 24.61 -16.11
N TYR A 431 -18.16 25.04 -16.09
CA TYR A 431 -18.97 25.15 -17.30
C TYR A 431 -18.41 26.19 -18.27
N ALA A 432 -17.89 27.32 -17.78
CA ALA A 432 -17.35 28.36 -18.65
C ALA A 432 -16.10 27.85 -19.39
N LEU A 433 -15.17 27.27 -18.64
CA LEU A 433 -13.94 26.73 -19.22
C LEU A 433 -14.19 25.50 -20.10
N SER A 434 -15.18 24.67 -19.76
CA SER A 434 -15.58 23.53 -20.59
C SER A 434 -16.21 23.95 -21.92
N ARG A 435 -16.80 25.15 -22.01
CA ARG A 435 -17.32 25.72 -23.27
C ARG A 435 -16.22 26.35 -24.12
N ASP A 436 -15.19 26.86 -23.46
CA ASP A 436 -14.06 27.55 -24.07
C ASP A 436 -12.82 26.66 -24.27
N TYR A 437 -13.04 25.42 -24.70
CA TYR A 437 -11.93 24.50 -25.01
C TYR A 437 -11.05 24.99 -26.17
N CYS A 438 -11.54 25.93 -27.00
CA CYS A 438 -10.74 26.57 -28.05
C CYS A 438 -9.60 27.42 -27.47
N SER A 439 -9.83 28.16 -26.38
CA SER A 439 -8.76 28.89 -25.69
C SER A 439 -7.70 27.94 -25.11
N THR A 440 -8.12 26.81 -24.54
CA THR A 440 -7.18 25.77 -24.10
C THR A 440 -6.39 25.21 -25.29
N TRP A 441 -7.04 24.99 -26.43
CA TRP A 441 -6.37 24.54 -27.65
C TRP A 441 -5.32 25.54 -28.14
N THR A 442 -5.61 26.84 -28.15
CA THR A 442 -4.60 27.87 -28.49
C THR A 442 -3.35 27.77 -27.60
N ALA A 443 -3.52 27.46 -26.31
CA ALA A 443 -2.38 27.20 -25.41
C ALA A 443 -1.65 25.90 -25.77
N MET A 444 -2.36 24.85 -26.20
CA MET A 444 -1.74 23.62 -26.71
C MET A 444 -0.92 23.87 -27.99
N GLU A 445 -1.39 24.70 -28.90
CA GLU A 445 -0.66 25.07 -30.12
C GLU A 445 0.68 25.75 -29.81
N ALA A 446 0.71 26.59 -28.77
CA ALA A 446 1.94 27.24 -28.31
C ALA A 446 2.99 26.23 -27.80
N LEU A 447 2.57 25.04 -27.35
CA LEU A 447 3.51 23.96 -26.97
C LEU A 447 4.25 23.39 -28.18
N VAL A 448 3.58 23.34 -29.33
CA VAL A 448 4.19 22.92 -30.60
C VAL A 448 5.18 23.97 -31.08
N ASP A 449 4.79 25.24 -31.05
CA ASP A 449 5.69 26.34 -31.44
C ASP A 449 6.96 26.40 -30.58
N LYS A 450 6.84 26.02 -29.29
CA LYS A 450 7.97 25.91 -28.35
C LYS A 450 8.76 24.60 -28.48
N GLY A 451 8.36 23.69 -29.35
CA GLY A 451 8.97 22.37 -29.51
C GLY A 451 8.81 21.43 -28.30
N LYS A 452 7.90 21.74 -27.37
CA LYS A 452 7.61 20.93 -26.19
C LYS A 452 6.75 19.71 -26.51
N ALA A 453 5.92 19.80 -27.55
CA ALA A 453 5.16 18.69 -28.12
C ALA A 453 5.39 18.63 -29.64
N ARG A 454 5.55 17.42 -30.19
CA ARG A 454 5.71 17.24 -31.65
C ARG A 454 4.35 17.30 -32.36
N LEU A 455 3.34 16.73 -31.73
CA LEU A 455 1.95 16.68 -32.19
C LEU A 455 1.08 17.04 -30.99
N ILE A 456 -0.10 17.57 -31.28
CA ILE A 456 -1.17 17.79 -30.30
C ILE A 456 -2.44 17.17 -30.85
N GLY A 457 -3.21 16.54 -29.98
CA GLY A 457 -4.49 15.93 -30.31
C GLY A 457 -5.50 16.10 -29.20
N VAL A 458 -6.70 15.60 -29.47
CA VAL A 458 -7.82 15.61 -28.54
C VAL A 458 -8.21 14.17 -28.17
N SER A 459 -9.03 14.00 -27.13
CA SER A 459 -9.60 12.71 -26.74
C SER A 459 -11.06 12.89 -26.38
N ASN A 460 -11.95 11.97 -26.74
CA ASN A 460 -13.39 12.02 -26.46
C ASN A 460 -14.13 13.22 -27.08
N PHE A 461 -13.65 13.72 -28.22
CA PHE A 461 -14.34 14.76 -28.99
C PHE A 461 -15.39 14.16 -29.93
N SER A 462 -16.60 14.74 -29.92
CA SER A 462 -17.67 14.51 -30.90
C SER A 462 -17.44 15.31 -32.18
N ILE A 463 -18.20 15.04 -33.25
CA ILE A 463 -18.09 15.73 -34.54
C ILE A 463 -18.41 17.22 -34.36
N ILE A 464 -19.47 17.57 -33.63
CA ILE A 464 -19.82 18.98 -33.37
C ILE A 464 -18.67 19.74 -32.70
N LYS A 465 -18.01 19.13 -31.71
CA LYS A 465 -16.87 19.73 -31.01
C LYS A 465 -15.66 19.91 -31.92
N LEU A 466 -15.36 18.89 -32.73
CA LEU A 466 -14.29 18.97 -33.74
C LEU A 466 -14.57 20.07 -34.77
N ARG A 467 -15.81 20.22 -35.26
CA ARG A 467 -16.16 21.28 -36.21
C ARG A 467 -15.90 22.66 -35.63
N LYS A 468 -16.32 22.92 -34.38
CA LYS A 468 -16.04 24.20 -33.71
C LYS A 468 -14.53 24.39 -33.51
N LEU A 469 -13.81 23.37 -33.06
CA LEU A 469 -12.36 23.44 -32.89
C LEU A 469 -11.64 23.77 -34.21
N LEU A 470 -11.94 23.04 -35.28
CA LEU A 470 -11.35 23.22 -36.61
C LEU A 470 -11.63 24.60 -37.20
N SER A 471 -12.74 25.26 -36.80
CA SER A 471 -13.04 26.62 -37.25
C SER A 471 -12.12 27.69 -36.64
N GLN A 472 -11.40 27.36 -35.57
CA GLN A 472 -10.54 28.30 -34.82
C GLN A 472 -9.09 27.85 -34.73
N ALA A 473 -8.82 26.55 -34.85
CA ALA A 473 -7.49 25.97 -34.74
C ALA A 473 -6.58 26.43 -35.89
N ARG A 474 -5.40 26.95 -35.54
CA ARG A 474 -4.30 27.17 -36.49
C ARG A 474 -3.58 25.84 -36.78
N ILE A 475 -3.39 25.01 -35.76
CA ILE A 475 -2.86 23.65 -35.88
C ILE A 475 -4.02 22.69 -35.63
N PRO A 476 -4.54 22.00 -36.68
CA PRO A 476 -5.58 21.00 -36.50
C PRO A 476 -5.13 19.86 -35.57
N PRO A 477 -6.05 19.23 -34.81
CA PRO A 477 -5.69 18.09 -33.97
C PRO A 477 -5.18 16.93 -34.83
N ALA A 478 -3.98 16.43 -34.54
CA ALA A 478 -3.40 15.31 -35.27
C ALA A 478 -4.12 13.98 -34.98
N VAL A 479 -4.74 13.87 -33.81
CA VAL A 479 -5.43 12.66 -33.35
C VAL A 479 -6.67 12.99 -32.54
N ASN A 480 -7.71 12.16 -32.64
CA ASN A 480 -8.82 12.08 -31.70
C ASN A 480 -8.84 10.68 -31.07
N GLN A 481 -8.46 10.58 -29.79
CA GLN A 481 -8.47 9.32 -29.05
C GLN A 481 -9.87 9.05 -28.45
N VAL A 482 -10.59 8.05 -28.94
CA VAL A 482 -11.99 7.76 -28.55
C VAL A 482 -12.22 6.27 -28.32
N GLU A 483 -13.34 5.93 -27.67
CA GLU A 483 -13.76 4.54 -27.51
C GLU A 483 -14.18 4.00 -28.88
N VAL A 484 -13.51 2.94 -29.34
CA VAL A 484 -13.87 2.22 -30.58
C VAL A 484 -13.66 0.73 -30.40
N HIS A 485 -14.70 -0.04 -30.69
CA HIS A 485 -14.69 -1.50 -30.76
C HIS A 485 -15.93 -1.98 -31.52
N PRO A 486 -16.15 -3.28 -31.79
CA PRO A 486 -17.27 -3.70 -32.66
C PRO A 486 -18.68 -3.36 -32.16
N TYR A 487 -18.88 -3.19 -30.85
CA TYR A 487 -20.14 -2.68 -30.30
C TYR A 487 -20.28 -1.15 -30.35
N LEU A 488 -19.22 -0.43 -30.74
CA LEU A 488 -19.19 1.02 -30.87
C LEU A 488 -18.28 1.39 -32.04
N PRO A 489 -18.72 1.14 -33.29
CA PRO A 489 -17.84 1.21 -34.46
C PRO A 489 -17.48 2.64 -34.86
N GLN A 490 -18.26 3.64 -34.42
CA GLN A 490 -17.97 5.08 -34.62
C GLN A 490 -17.82 5.46 -36.10
N MET A 491 -18.63 4.89 -36.99
CA MET A 491 -18.47 5.05 -38.45
C MET A 491 -18.52 6.52 -38.90
N ALA A 492 -19.47 7.31 -38.39
CA ALA A 492 -19.59 8.71 -38.75
C ALA A 492 -18.38 9.54 -38.27
N LEU A 493 -17.92 9.31 -37.04
CA LEU A 493 -16.77 9.99 -36.47
C LEU A 493 -15.47 9.60 -37.20
N LEU A 494 -15.31 8.30 -37.54
CA LEU A 494 -14.17 7.84 -38.32
C LEU A 494 -14.10 8.54 -39.68
N ASN A 495 -15.21 8.54 -40.43
CA ASN A 495 -15.26 9.20 -41.74
C ASN A 495 -14.95 10.70 -41.62
N PHE A 496 -15.57 11.38 -40.65
CA PHE A 496 -15.31 12.80 -40.41
C PHE A 496 -13.83 13.05 -40.09
N CYS A 497 -13.24 12.28 -39.18
CA CYS A 497 -11.82 12.43 -38.83
C CYS A 497 -10.91 12.15 -40.05
N THR A 498 -11.20 11.12 -40.84
CA THR A 498 -10.46 10.82 -42.09
C THR A 498 -10.56 11.95 -43.11
N ASP A 499 -11.74 12.52 -43.33
CA ASP A 499 -11.95 13.64 -44.27
C ASP A 499 -11.22 14.94 -43.84
N HIS A 500 -10.81 15.02 -42.58
CA HIS A 500 -10.13 16.17 -41.97
C HIS A 500 -8.67 15.89 -41.58
N ASP A 501 -8.08 14.78 -42.04
CA ASP A 501 -6.71 14.35 -41.71
C ASP A 501 -6.44 14.21 -40.20
N ILE A 502 -7.48 13.84 -39.44
CA ILE A 502 -7.40 13.56 -37.99
C ILE A 502 -7.31 12.04 -37.81
N HIS A 503 -6.22 11.57 -37.20
CA HIS A 503 -6.06 10.14 -36.92
C HIS A 503 -6.97 9.69 -35.77
N ILE A 504 -7.48 8.46 -35.78
CA ILE A 504 -8.19 7.89 -34.62
C ILE A 504 -7.28 6.92 -33.87
N THR A 505 -7.20 7.12 -32.56
CA THR A 505 -6.67 6.11 -31.63
C THR A 505 -7.80 5.51 -30.81
N ALA A 506 -7.99 4.20 -30.88
CA ALA A 506 -9.00 3.48 -30.10
C ALA A 506 -8.50 3.24 -28.68
N HIS A 507 -9.08 3.95 -27.71
CA HIS A 507 -9.05 3.50 -26.32
C HIS A 507 -10.11 2.41 -26.10
N GLN A 508 -9.87 1.55 -25.10
CA GLN A 508 -10.68 0.37 -24.82
C GLN A 508 -10.95 -0.54 -26.05
N PRO A 509 -9.94 -0.85 -26.89
CA PRO A 509 -10.15 -1.54 -28.17
C PRO A 509 -10.71 -2.97 -28.03
N LEU A 510 -10.64 -3.55 -26.83
CA LEU A 510 -11.16 -4.88 -26.49
C LEU A 510 -12.50 -4.83 -25.73
N GLY A 511 -13.15 -3.66 -25.68
CA GLY A 511 -14.30 -3.34 -24.82
C GLY A 511 -13.94 -3.41 -23.34
N GLY A 512 -12.92 -2.63 -22.97
CA GLY A 512 -12.36 -2.57 -21.63
C GLY A 512 -13.37 -2.24 -20.53
N LYS A 513 -12.93 -2.27 -19.27
CA LYS A 513 -13.75 -1.96 -18.10
C LYS A 513 -13.34 -0.61 -17.52
N PRO A 514 -13.96 0.52 -17.91
CA PRO A 514 -13.72 1.78 -17.24
C PRO A 514 -14.09 1.71 -15.76
N VAL A 515 -13.63 2.69 -14.98
CA VAL A 515 -13.96 2.81 -13.56
C VAL A 515 -15.48 2.87 -13.36
N ALA A 516 -15.98 2.28 -12.27
CA ALA A 516 -17.41 2.09 -12.03
C ALA A 516 -18.23 3.38 -12.16
N ALA A 517 -17.66 4.53 -11.77
CA ALA A 517 -18.30 5.83 -11.86
C ALA A 517 -18.71 6.24 -13.29
N VAL A 518 -18.03 5.73 -14.33
CA VAL A 518 -18.28 6.07 -15.74
C VAL A 518 -18.56 4.82 -16.58
N ASN A 519 -18.97 3.72 -15.96
CA ASN A 519 -19.26 2.45 -16.62
C ASN A 519 -20.70 1.96 -16.35
N PRO A 520 -21.72 2.66 -16.88
CA PRO A 520 -23.11 2.27 -16.67
C PRO A 520 -23.45 0.90 -17.31
N ASN A 521 -22.65 0.46 -18.29
CA ASN A 521 -22.83 -0.80 -19.02
C ASN A 521 -21.97 -1.94 -18.47
N ALA A 522 -21.49 -1.86 -17.22
CA ALA A 522 -20.65 -2.89 -16.60
C ALA A 522 -21.29 -4.30 -16.56
N HIS A 523 -22.62 -4.38 -16.65
CA HIS A 523 -23.39 -5.61 -16.69
C HIS A 523 -23.38 -6.30 -18.07
N ARG A 524 -23.03 -5.58 -19.15
CA ARG A 524 -22.92 -6.13 -20.49
C ARG A 524 -21.53 -6.70 -20.70
N GLU A 525 -21.47 -7.89 -21.28
CA GLU A 525 -20.21 -8.54 -21.57
C GLU A 525 -19.53 -7.91 -22.80
N GLY A 526 -18.22 -7.71 -22.73
CA GLY A 526 -17.43 -7.08 -23.78
C GLY A 526 -17.36 -7.89 -25.08
N PRO A 527 -16.98 -7.25 -26.20
CA PRO A 527 -16.83 -7.90 -27.51
C PRO A 527 -15.76 -9.01 -27.50
N LEU A 528 -14.84 -9.02 -26.54
CA LEU A 528 -13.84 -10.08 -26.37
C LEU A 528 -14.47 -11.46 -26.13
N HIS A 529 -15.68 -11.50 -25.58
CA HIS A 529 -16.42 -12.73 -25.28
C HIS A 529 -17.61 -12.95 -26.21
N ASP A 530 -17.77 -12.13 -27.26
CA ASP A 530 -18.87 -12.29 -28.19
C ASP A 530 -18.71 -13.59 -29.01
N PRO A 531 -19.78 -14.40 -29.15
CA PRO A 531 -19.74 -15.64 -29.91
C PRO A 531 -19.35 -15.47 -31.39
N ASP A 532 -19.73 -14.36 -32.03
CA ASP A 532 -19.38 -14.10 -33.43
C ASP A 532 -17.87 -13.79 -33.55
N ILE A 533 -17.32 -13.04 -32.60
CA ILE A 533 -15.87 -12.78 -32.52
C ILE A 533 -15.11 -14.09 -32.29
N THR A 534 -15.62 -14.95 -31.40
CA THR A 534 -15.07 -16.28 -31.13
C THR A 534 -15.10 -17.19 -32.36
N ALA A 535 -16.17 -17.13 -33.14
CA ALA A 535 -16.30 -17.89 -34.38
C ALA A 535 -15.26 -17.44 -35.43
N VAL A 536 -15.06 -16.14 -35.60
CA VAL A 536 -14.02 -15.58 -36.48
C VAL A 536 -12.63 -15.99 -36.00
N ALA A 537 -12.37 -15.86 -34.69
CA ALA A 537 -11.10 -16.22 -34.08
C ALA A 537 -10.73 -17.69 -34.35
N THR A 538 -11.72 -18.59 -34.21
CA THR A 538 -11.57 -20.02 -34.48
C THR A 538 -11.32 -20.30 -35.96
N LYS A 539 -12.07 -19.67 -36.88
CA LYS A 539 -11.89 -19.80 -38.33
C LYS A 539 -10.48 -19.37 -38.78
N GLN A 540 -9.93 -18.34 -38.15
CA GLN A 540 -8.65 -17.72 -38.49
C GLN A 540 -7.45 -18.24 -37.68
N ILE A 541 -7.70 -19.10 -36.67
CA ILE A 541 -6.67 -19.64 -35.76
C ILE A 541 -5.87 -18.50 -35.09
N ILE A 542 -6.60 -17.52 -34.57
CA ILE A 542 -6.09 -16.37 -33.81
C ILE A 542 -6.97 -16.18 -32.57
N SER A 543 -6.54 -15.35 -31.62
CA SER A 543 -7.36 -15.07 -30.43
C SER A 543 -8.48 -14.06 -30.73
N PRO A 544 -9.55 -14.03 -29.92
CA PRO A 544 -10.54 -12.95 -29.98
C PRO A 544 -9.93 -11.56 -29.88
N ALA A 545 -8.90 -11.36 -29.04
CA ALA A 545 -8.21 -10.08 -28.94
C ALA A 545 -7.54 -9.69 -30.26
N GLN A 546 -6.85 -10.64 -30.91
CA GLN A 546 -6.23 -10.42 -32.21
C GLN A 546 -7.27 -10.09 -33.29
N VAL A 547 -8.45 -10.72 -33.28
CA VAL A 547 -9.56 -10.35 -34.20
C VAL A 547 -9.96 -8.89 -34.01
N LEU A 548 -10.23 -8.47 -32.77
CA LEU A 548 -10.67 -7.10 -32.45
C LEU A 548 -9.63 -6.05 -32.85
N LEU A 549 -8.37 -6.28 -32.49
CA LEU A 549 -7.27 -5.37 -32.80
C LEU A 549 -7.00 -5.30 -34.31
N SER A 550 -7.03 -6.45 -35.01
CA SER A 550 -6.84 -6.48 -36.46
C SER A 550 -7.97 -5.78 -37.22
N TRP A 551 -9.20 -5.90 -36.73
CA TRP A 551 -10.34 -5.17 -37.30
C TRP A 551 -10.16 -3.65 -37.17
N LEU A 552 -9.72 -3.15 -36.01
CA LEU A 552 -9.43 -1.72 -35.83
C LEU A 552 -8.27 -1.24 -36.72
N LEU A 553 -7.14 -1.96 -36.71
CA LEU A 553 -5.95 -1.59 -37.47
C LEU A 553 -6.20 -1.53 -38.98
N GLN A 554 -6.97 -2.48 -39.53
CA GLN A 554 -7.32 -2.48 -40.95
C GLN A 554 -8.27 -1.34 -41.35
N ARG A 555 -8.93 -0.70 -40.39
CA ARG A 555 -9.74 0.52 -40.59
C ARG A 555 -8.91 1.79 -40.46
N GLY A 556 -7.58 1.68 -40.37
CA GLY A 556 -6.68 2.82 -40.19
C GLY A 556 -6.68 3.39 -38.77
N ILE A 557 -7.15 2.64 -37.77
CA ILE A 557 -7.25 3.08 -36.39
C ILE A 557 -6.09 2.49 -35.58
N SER A 558 -5.31 3.32 -34.87
CA SER A 558 -4.32 2.81 -33.92
C SER A 558 -5.01 2.28 -32.66
N VAL A 559 -4.39 1.31 -31.99
CA VAL A 559 -4.99 0.63 -30.83
C VAL A 559 -4.04 0.69 -29.63
N ILE A 560 -4.59 0.90 -28.44
CA ILE A 560 -3.84 0.97 -27.17
C ILE A 560 -4.38 -0.05 -26.14
N PRO A 561 -4.27 -1.37 -26.40
CA PRO A 561 -4.78 -2.39 -25.49
C PRO A 561 -3.96 -2.47 -24.20
N LYS A 562 -4.62 -2.28 -23.04
CA LYS A 562 -3.99 -2.40 -21.72
C LYS A 562 -3.89 -3.86 -21.26
N THR A 563 -2.71 -4.27 -20.81
CA THR A 563 -2.48 -5.54 -20.10
C THR A 563 -1.27 -5.40 -19.18
N VAL A 564 -1.22 -6.19 -18.10
CA VAL A 564 -0.03 -6.36 -17.24
C VAL A 564 0.62 -7.74 -17.40
N HIS A 565 0.03 -8.58 -18.25
CA HIS A 565 0.50 -9.93 -18.53
C HIS A 565 1.33 -9.96 -19.81
N GLU A 566 2.55 -10.47 -19.71
CA GLU A 566 3.50 -10.55 -20.83
C GLU A 566 3.00 -11.42 -21.98
N SER A 567 2.35 -12.55 -21.69
CA SER A 567 1.76 -13.42 -22.71
C SER A 567 0.75 -12.66 -23.59
N ARG A 568 -0.06 -11.78 -22.99
CA ARG A 568 -1.03 -10.95 -23.70
C ARG A 568 -0.36 -9.80 -24.47
N LEU A 569 0.79 -9.29 -24.02
CA LEU A 569 1.57 -8.31 -24.79
C LEU A 569 2.03 -8.93 -26.11
N VAL A 570 2.58 -10.14 -26.05
CA VAL A 570 3.01 -10.90 -27.23
C VAL A 570 1.82 -11.23 -28.13
N GLU A 571 0.73 -11.73 -27.56
CA GLU A 571 -0.51 -12.03 -28.28
C GLU A 571 -1.07 -10.81 -29.03
N ASN A 572 -1.20 -9.67 -28.35
CA ASN A 572 -1.73 -8.43 -28.90
C ASN A 572 -0.84 -7.82 -30.00
N MET A 573 0.47 -8.12 -30.02
CA MET A 573 1.39 -7.69 -31.07
C MET A 573 1.28 -8.57 -32.32
N ALA A 574 0.90 -9.84 -32.17
CA ALA A 574 0.79 -10.81 -33.26
C ALA A 574 -0.54 -10.72 -34.05
N VAL A 575 -1.03 -9.50 -34.30
CA VAL A 575 -2.23 -9.24 -35.13
C VAL A 575 -2.07 -9.75 -36.56
N ARG A 576 -3.20 -10.09 -37.20
CA ARG A 576 -3.23 -10.64 -38.56
C ARG A 576 -4.32 -10.01 -39.40
N ARG A 577 -4.05 -9.84 -40.69
CA ARG A 577 -5.04 -9.35 -41.65
C ARG A 577 -6.28 -10.26 -41.65
N LEU A 578 -7.48 -9.68 -41.52
CA LEU A 578 -8.75 -10.40 -41.67
C LEU A 578 -9.23 -10.29 -43.12
N ASP A 579 -9.95 -11.30 -43.61
CA ASP A 579 -10.62 -11.22 -44.91
C ASP A 579 -11.85 -10.29 -44.87
N ASP A 580 -12.34 -9.90 -46.05
CA ASP A 580 -13.43 -8.92 -46.20
C ASP A 580 -14.74 -9.42 -45.58
N GLU A 581 -15.00 -10.73 -45.65
CA GLU A 581 -16.19 -11.37 -45.05
C GLU A 581 -16.18 -11.17 -43.52
N ASN A 582 -15.06 -11.47 -42.87
CA ASN A 582 -14.91 -11.29 -41.43
C ASN A 582 -14.93 -9.81 -41.04
N MET A 583 -14.30 -8.93 -41.84
CA MET A 583 -14.37 -7.48 -41.63
C MET A 583 -15.81 -6.96 -41.64
N GLN A 584 -16.63 -7.39 -42.61
CA GLN A 584 -18.04 -7.03 -42.71
C GLN A 584 -18.85 -7.61 -41.55
N ALA A 585 -18.62 -8.88 -41.21
CA ALA A 585 -19.32 -9.55 -40.11
C ALA A 585 -19.12 -8.81 -38.78
N ILE A 586 -17.89 -8.40 -38.47
CA ILE A 586 -17.53 -7.66 -37.26
C ILE A 586 -18.11 -6.23 -37.29
N THR A 587 -18.02 -5.54 -38.43
CA THR A 587 -18.51 -4.15 -38.56
C THR A 587 -20.01 -4.04 -38.31
N GLY A 588 -20.80 -5.02 -38.76
CA GLY A 588 -22.25 -5.04 -38.55
C GLY A 588 -22.70 -5.47 -37.14
N LEU A 589 -21.79 -5.74 -36.20
CA LEU A 589 -22.16 -6.24 -34.86
C LEU A 589 -23.05 -5.26 -34.09
N ALA A 590 -22.66 -3.99 -34.03
CA ALA A 590 -23.44 -2.96 -33.33
C ALA A 590 -24.85 -2.79 -33.93
N GLU A 591 -25.00 -2.87 -35.25
CA GLU A 591 -26.31 -2.81 -35.91
C GLU A 591 -27.19 -4.01 -35.54
N ARG A 592 -26.61 -5.21 -35.45
CA ARG A 592 -27.34 -6.44 -35.12
C ARG A 592 -27.67 -6.60 -33.63
N LYS A 593 -26.77 -6.16 -32.75
CA LYS A 593 -26.82 -6.44 -31.29
C LYS A 593 -27.03 -5.20 -30.42
N GLY A 594 -27.14 -4.02 -31.06
CA GLY A 594 -27.24 -2.72 -30.41
C GLY A 594 -25.87 -2.16 -30.04
N GLU A 595 -25.76 -0.84 -30.18
CA GLU A 595 -24.56 -0.09 -29.81
C GLU A 595 -24.35 -0.09 -28.28
N VAL A 596 -23.10 -0.19 -27.84
CA VAL A 596 -22.71 -0.17 -26.42
C VAL A 596 -21.51 0.73 -26.26
N ARG A 597 -21.65 1.76 -25.42
CA ARG A 597 -20.54 2.57 -24.93
C ARG A 597 -20.25 2.21 -23.48
N TYR A 598 -19.06 1.70 -23.18
CA TYR A 598 -18.64 1.36 -21.84
C TYR A 598 -18.17 2.60 -21.08
N LEU A 599 -17.46 3.53 -21.71
CA LEU A 599 -17.04 4.79 -21.08
C LEU A 599 -18.11 5.86 -21.32
N ASP A 600 -19.00 6.01 -20.35
CA ASP A 600 -20.08 6.99 -20.38
C ASP A 600 -20.11 7.78 -19.05
N PRO A 601 -19.60 9.03 -19.06
CA PRO A 601 -19.50 9.81 -17.84
C PRO A 601 -20.80 10.56 -17.50
N ARG A 602 -21.90 10.43 -18.25
CA ARG A 602 -23.13 11.21 -18.06
C ARG A 602 -23.60 11.29 -16.61
N GLY A 603 -23.75 10.14 -15.96
CA GLY A 603 -24.18 10.08 -14.56
C GLY A 603 -23.15 10.65 -13.57
N HIS A 604 -21.88 10.71 -13.97
CA HIS A 604 -20.78 11.24 -13.16
C HIS A 604 -20.64 12.75 -13.27
N VAL A 605 -20.69 13.31 -14.48
CA VAL A 605 -20.50 14.74 -14.74
C VAL A 605 -21.80 15.52 -14.87
N GLY A 606 -22.93 14.84 -15.04
CA GLY A 606 -24.27 15.44 -15.11
C GLY A 606 -24.67 15.94 -16.50
N PHE A 607 -23.94 15.59 -17.57
CA PHE A 607 -24.28 15.92 -18.95
C PHE A 607 -23.64 14.93 -19.94
N ASP A 608 -24.18 14.85 -21.17
CA ASP A 608 -23.65 13.99 -22.23
C ASP A 608 -22.53 14.68 -22.99
N ILE A 609 -21.28 14.22 -22.77
CA ILE A 609 -20.12 14.76 -23.49
C ILE A 609 -20.09 14.33 -24.97
N PHE A 610 -20.92 13.38 -25.38
CA PHE A 610 -20.98 12.80 -26.72
C PHE A 610 -22.23 13.20 -27.50
N ASP A 611 -23.07 14.11 -26.98
CA ASP A 611 -24.25 14.59 -27.71
C ASP A 611 -23.82 15.38 -28.97
N GLU A 612 -24.29 14.95 -30.13
CA GLU A 612 -24.03 15.62 -31.42
C GLU A 612 -25.01 16.78 -31.68
N LYS A 613 -25.99 16.99 -30.81
CA LYS A 613 -26.94 18.12 -30.88
C LYS A 613 -26.52 19.30 -30.01
N VAL A 614 -25.71 19.05 -28.99
CA VAL A 614 -25.33 20.04 -27.98
C VAL A 614 -23.81 20.01 -27.80
N ASP A 615 -23.14 21.09 -28.21
CA ASP A 615 -21.68 21.22 -28.14
C ASP A 615 -21.17 21.42 -26.70
N GLU A 616 -21.99 22.05 -25.87
CA GLU A 616 -21.58 22.70 -24.62
C GLU A 616 -22.38 22.19 -23.42
N PRO A 617 -21.76 22.00 -22.24
CA PRO A 617 -22.53 21.67 -21.05
C PRO A 617 -23.43 22.85 -20.66
N VAL A 618 -24.74 22.58 -20.55
CA VAL A 618 -25.75 23.56 -20.16
C VAL A 618 -25.89 23.56 -18.64
N GLU A 619 -25.88 24.75 -18.04
CA GLU A 619 -26.07 24.92 -16.61
C GLU A 619 -27.54 24.63 -16.27
N GLY A 620 -27.80 23.55 -15.52
CA GLY A 620 -29.12 23.30 -14.93
C GLY A 620 -30.09 22.35 -15.66
N GLU A 621 -29.64 21.52 -16.61
CA GLU A 621 -30.49 20.37 -16.98
C GLU A 621 -30.47 19.32 -15.87
N ASP A 622 -31.68 19.02 -15.41
CA ASP A 622 -32.05 18.29 -14.20
C ASP A 622 -31.18 17.06 -13.90
N ARG A 623 -30.64 17.02 -12.68
CA ARG A 623 -30.11 15.81 -12.02
C ARG A 623 -31.26 14.85 -11.69
N ARG A 624 -32.05 14.41 -12.68
CA ARG A 624 -33.06 13.36 -12.51
C ARG A 624 -32.52 12.00 -12.89
#